data_AF-A0AB73KPR2-F1
#
_entry.id   AF-A0AB73KPR2-F1
#
_cell.length_a   1.000
_cell.length_b   1.000
_cell.length_c   1.000
_cell.angle_alpha   90.00
_cell.angle_beta   90.00
_cell.angle_gamma   90.00
#
_symmetry.space_group_name_H-M   'P 1'
#
loop_
_entity.id
_entity.type
_entity.pdbx_description
1 polymer ?
#
loop_
_entity_poly.entity_id
_entity_poly.type
_entity_poly.pdbx_seq_one_letter_code
_entity_poly.pdbx_strand_id
1 'polypeptide(L)' 'LGGTLAYAGRVEHRAVLGAGNRPPEVADIARAVRLSRRVGVLALAVCAGGRLAVTALSASTEKGTR' A
#
# COMPACT_ATOMS: atom_id res chain seq x y z
N LEU A 1 -7.72 13.94 11.94
CA LEU A 1 -8.11 13.44 10.59
C LEU A 1 -9.12 14.42 10.00
N GLY A 2 -8.66 15.66 9.81
CA GLY A 2 -9.56 16.81 9.73
C GLY A 2 -10.26 17.11 11.06
N GLY A 3 -11.16 18.08 11.05
CA GLY A 3 -11.87 18.59 12.22
C GLY A 3 -11.24 19.85 12.80
N THR A 4 -11.80 20.29 13.93
CA THR A 4 -11.32 21.46 14.66
C THR A 4 -10.12 21.09 15.52
N LEU A 5 -8.97 21.71 15.26
CA LEU A 5 -7.79 21.63 16.12
C LEU A 5 -7.62 22.94 16.87
N ALA A 6 -7.47 22.87 18.19
CA ALA A 6 -7.15 24.02 19.02
C ALA A 6 -5.72 23.87 19.56
N TYR A 7 -4.84 24.83 19.27
CA TYR A 7 -3.48 24.87 19.78
C TYR A 7 -3.05 26.33 20.03
N ALA A 8 -2.42 26.59 21.18
CA ALA A 8 -1.86 27.91 21.54
C ALA A 8 -2.82 29.10 21.27
N GLY A 9 -4.10 28.94 21.61
CA GLY A 9 -5.13 29.98 21.41
C GLY A 9 -5.64 30.14 19.97
N ARG A 10 -5.14 29.35 19.01
CA ARG A 10 -5.63 29.30 17.63
C ARG A 10 -6.50 28.08 17.39
N VAL A 11 -7.58 28.30 16.65
CA VAL A 11 -8.52 27.26 16.22
C VAL A 11 -8.41 27.12 14.71
N GLU A 12 -8.18 25.90 14.23
CA GLU A 12 -8.11 25.59 12.81
C GLU A 12 -9.23 24.62 12.43
N HIS A 13 -10.04 24.96 11.44
CA HIS A 13 -11.09 24.10 10.89
C HIS A 13 -10.60 23.41 9.61
N ARG A 14 -10.47 22.08 9.67
CA ARG A 14 -10.11 21.25 8.51
C ARG A 14 -11.27 20.35 8.12
N ALA A 15 -11.45 20.11 6.82
CA ALA A 15 -12.41 19.13 6.35
C ALA A 15 -12.10 17.74 6.94
N VAL A 16 -13.11 17.10 7.54
CA VAL A 16 -12.99 15.75 8.12
C VAL A 16 -12.92 14.74 6.98
N LEU A 17 -11.82 13.97 6.93
CA LEU A 17 -11.66 12.92 5.95
C LEU A 17 -12.67 11.80 6.23
N GLY A 18 -13.46 11.43 5.22
CA GLY A 18 -14.43 10.35 5.35
C GLY A 18 -15.62 10.66 6.26
N ALA A 19 -16.01 11.93 6.39
CA ALA A 19 -17.11 12.36 7.27
C ALA A 19 -18.46 11.65 7.02
N GLY A 20 -18.72 11.20 5.78
CA GLY A 20 -19.93 10.44 5.42
C GLY A 20 -19.77 8.91 5.51
N ASN A 21 -18.59 8.42 5.87
CA ASN A 21 -18.34 6.98 5.95
C ASN A 21 -18.74 6.44 7.32
N ARG A 22 -18.92 5.12 7.40
CA ARG A 22 -19.05 4.41 8.67
C ARG A 22 -17.85 4.74 9.59
N PRO A 23 -18.07 4.99 10.89
CA PRO A 23 -16.98 5.16 11.85
C PRO A 23 -16.03 3.94 11.87
N PRO A 24 -14.71 4.15 12.00
CA PRO A 24 -13.75 3.06 12.10
C PRO A 24 -13.93 2.29 13.42
N GLU A 25 -13.84 0.97 13.35
CA GLU A 25 -13.88 0.09 14.51
C GLU A 25 -12.53 -0.59 14.74
N VAL A 26 -12.30 -1.12 15.95
CA VAL A 26 -11.06 -1.84 16.29
C VAL A 26 -10.80 -3.00 15.32
N ALA A 27 -11.84 -3.66 14.82
CA ALA A 27 -11.75 -4.73 13.82
C ALA A 27 -11.13 -4.27 12.48
N ASP A 28 -11.24 -2.98 12.14
CA ASP A 28 -10.65 -2.41 10.94
C ASP A 28 -9.13 -2.37 10.98
N ILE A 29 -8.55 -2.20 12.17
CA ILE A 29 -7.10 -2.22 12.34
C ILE A 29 -6.55 -3.59 11.94
N ALA A 30 -7.15 -4.66 12.45
CA ALA A 30 -6.74 -6.02 12.12
C ALA A 30 -6.93 -6.32 10.62
N ARG A 31 -8.00 -5.81 10.00
CA ARG A 31 -8.21 -5.89 8.54
C ARG A 31 -7.11 -5.16 7.78
N ALA A 32 -6.80 -3.93 8.17
CA ALA A 32 -5.77 -3.10 7.53
C ALA A 32 -4.39 -3.78 7.63
N VAL A 33 -4.02 -4.32 8.79
CA VAL A 33 -2.76 -5.05 8.98
C VAL A 33 -2.69 -6.26 8.05
N ARG A 34 -3.76 -7.06 7.94
CA ARG A 34 -3.80 -8.20 7.02
C ARG A 34 -3.66 -7.76 5.57
N LEU A 35 -4.31 -6.67 5.19
CA LEU A 35 -4.22 -6.11 3.85
C LEU A 35 -2.79 -5.65 3.54
N SER A 36 -2.16 -4.87 4.44
CA SER A 36 -0.78 -4.41 4.27
C SER A 36 0.21 -5.56 4.11
N ARG A 37 0.06 -6.64 4.89
CA ARG A 37 0.89 -7.85 4.75
C ARG A 37 0.72 -8.51 3.38
N ARG A 38 -0.53 -8.66 2.91
CA ARG A 38 -0.82 -9.23 1.59
C ARG A 38 -0.21 -8.38 0.47
N VAL A 39 -0.40 -7.06 0.53
CA VAL A 39 0.17 -6.13 -0.45
C VAL A 39 1.69 -6.21 -0.46
N GLY A 40 2.34 -6.25 0.71
CA GLY A 40 3.79 -6.38 0.80
C GLY A 40 4.32 -7.66 0.14
N VAL A 41 3.69 -8.81 0.42
CA VAL A 41 4.07 -10.09 -0.20
C VAL A 41 3.82 -10.08 -1.70
N LEU A 42 2.69 -9.53 -2.16
CA LEU A 42 2.38 -9.44 -3.59
C LEU A 42 3.36 -8.54 -4.33
N ALA A 43 3.68 -7.37 -3.77
CA ALA A 43 4.66 -6.45 -4.36
C ALA A 43 6.03 -7.13 -4.49
N LEU A 44 6.48 -7.82 -3.43
CA LEU A 44 7.73 -8.59 -3.47
C LEU A 44 7.69 -9.68 -4.54
N ALA A 45 6.60 -10.45 -4.61
CA ALA A 45 6.44 -11.51 -5.60
C ALA A 45 6.46 -10.97 -7.04
N VAL A 46 5.81 -9.83 -7.30
CA VAL A 46 5.83 -9.18 -8.63
C VAL A 46 7.23 -8.70 -8.98
N CYS A 47 7.93 -8.02 -8.07
CA CYS A 47 9.27 -7.50 -8.35
C CYS A 47 10.30 -8.62 -8.55
N ALA A 48 10.36 -9.59 -7.62
CA ALA A 48 11.30 -10.70 -7.70
C ALA A 48 10.95 -11.64 -8.87
N GLY A 49 9.67 -12.00 -9.01
CA GLY A 49 9.19 -12.85 -10.10
C GLY A 49 9.40 -12.21 -11.46
N GLY A 50 9.13 -10.91 -11.60
CA GLY A 50 9.41 -10.15 -12.81
C GLY A 50 10.89 -10.12 -13.17
N ARG A 51 11.78 -9.91 -12.18
CA ARG A 51 13.23 -9.95 -12.42
C ARG A 51 13.68 -11.32 -12.91
N LEU A 52 13.22 -12.39 -12.25
CA LEU A 52 13.56 -13.77 -12.64
C LEU A 52 13.04 -14.10 -14.04
N ALA A 53 11.80 -13.70 -14.35
CA ALA A 53 11.21 -13.89 -15.68
C ALA A 53 12.02 -13.20 -16.77
N VAL A 54 12.40 -11.93 -16.58
CA VAL A 54 13.26 -11.20 -17.54
C VAL A 54 14.60 -11.90 -17.73
N THR A 55 15.27 -12.31 -16.64
CA THR A 55 16.55 -13.02 -16.75
C THR A 55 16.42 -14.36 -17.48
N ALA A 56 15.33 -15.10 -17.25
CA ALA A 56 15.09 -16.38 -17.91
C ALA A 56 14.81 -16.23 -19.41
N LEU A 57 14.06 -15.18 -19.78
CA LEU A 57 13.78 -14.85 -21.18
C LEU A 57 15.07 -14.45 -21.93
N SER A 58 15.89 -13.58 -21.33
CA SER A 58 17.18 -13.16 -21.94
C SER A 58 18.18 -14.31 -22.08
N ALA A 59 18.27 -15.21 -21.09
CA ALA A 59 19.14 -16.38 -21.15
C ALA A 59 18.72 -17.38 -22.25
N SER A 60 17.43 -17.40 -22.60
CA SER A 60 16.91 -18.25 -23.69
C SER A 60 17.26 -17.69 -25.06
N THR A 61 17.37 -16.35 -25.19
CA THR A 61 17.84 -15.69 -26.41
C THR A 61 19.32 -15.98 -26.68
N GLU A 62 20.19 -15.94 -25.67
CA GLU A 62 21.63 -16.23 -25.85
C GLU A 62 21.94 -17.68 -26.22
N LYS A 63 21.15 -18.65 -25.73
CA LYS A 63 21.34 -20.08 -26.07
C LYS A 63 20.97 -20.42 -27.53
N GLY A 64 20.16 -19.61 -28.21
CA GLY A 64 19.77 -19.83 -29.60
C GLY A 64 20.74 -19.23 -30.63
N THR A 65 21.77 -18.50 -30.20
CA THR A 65 22.73 -17.82 -31.08
C THR A 65 24.14 -18.43 -31.07
N ARG A 66 24.36 -19.53 -30.33
CA ARG A 66 25.60 -20.34 -30.33
C ARG A 66 25.32 -21.72 -30.89
#